data_AF-A0AAU2RKQ8-F1
#
_entry.id   AF-A0AAU2RKQ8-F1
#
_cell.length_a   1.000
_cell.length_b   1.000
_cell.length_c   1.000
_cell.angle_alpha   90.00
_cell.angle_beta   90.00
_cell.angle_gamma   90.00
#
_symmetry.space_group_name_H-M   'P 1'
#
loop_
_entity.id
_entity.type
_entity.pdbx_description
1 polymer ?
#
loop_
_entity_poly.entity_id
_entity_poly.type
_entity_poly.pdbx_seq_one_letter_code
_entity_poly.pdbx_strand_id
1 'polypeptide(L)'
;MGRRQAGLWEAWVERLRRAFLDFDRRHGGAEPPPKVQVFVARHPVGTGLLFGVTFGLLVASGVSAFHDPVLLLQAALPGVGLGLFVWLVCRVERRRQAHYARNGGFRWDPPQPPVRDGTLPVWFEGLLWLSYWTVYLVLIWLVGQLRSPPFTWVQSAIYAGFLIIGSWAVRLTKERRRRRGR
;
A
#
# COMPACT_ATOMS: atom_id res chain seq x y z
N MET A 1 -33.75 -9.34 22.92
CA MET A 1 -32.83 -10.19 22.13
C MET A 1 -31.54 -9.49 21.65
N GLY A 2 -31.40 -8.15 21.67
CA GLY A 2 -30.21 -7.46 21.14
C GLY A 2 -28.88 -7.58 21.93
N ARG A 3 -28.90 -7.84 23.25
CA ARG A 3 -27.66 -7.91 24.07
C ARG A 3 -26.74 -9.09 23.74
N ARG A 4 -27.28 -10.23 23.26
CA ARG A 4 -26.45 -11.40 22.90
C ARG A 4 -25.73 -11.22 21.56
N GLN A 5 -26.34 -10.52 20.60
CA GLN A 5 -25.70 -10.24 19.30
C GLN A 5 -24.56 -9.21 19.43
N ALA A 6 -24.73 -8.18 20.27
CA ALA A 6 -23.67 -7.21 20.52
C ALA A 6 -22.39 -7.86 21.09
N GLY A 7 -22.52 -8.78 22.05
CA GLY A 7 -21.37 -9.47 22.64
C GLY A 7 -20.64 -10.40 21.68
N LEU A 8 -21.35 -11.03 20.74
CA LEU A 8 -20.73 -11.88 19.71
C LEU A 8 -19.93 -11.07 18.70
N TRP A 9 -20.45 -9.92 18.28
CA TRP A 9 -19.73 -9.01 17.38
C TRP A 9 -18.46 -8.46 18.03
N GLU A 10 -18.54 -7.99 19.27
CA GLU A 10 -17.39 -7.48 20.02
C GLU A 10 -16.31 -8.55 20.21
N ALA A 11 -16.70 -9.77 20.59
CA ALA A 11 -15.76 -10.89 20.73
C ALA A 11 -15.08 -11.25 19.41
N TRP A 12 -15.81 -11.19 18.30
CA TRP A 12 -15.26 -11.46 16.97
C TRP A 12 -14.30 -10.36 16.51
N VAL A 13 -14.67 -9.09 16.68
CA VAL A 13 -13.80 -7.93 16.38
C VAL A 13 -12.52 -7.98 17.21
N GLU A 14 -12.62 -8.31 18.50
CA GLU A 14 -11.46 -8.42 19.38
C GLU A 14 -10.55 -9.59 18.99
N ARG A 15 -11.10 -10.74 18.56
CA ARG A 15 -10.30 -11.85 18.00
C ARG A 15 -9.54 -11.43 16.74
N LEU A 16 -10.20 -10.75 15.81
CA LEU A 16 -9.56 -10.25 14.59
C LEU A 16 -8.46 -9.24 14.92
N ARG A 17 -8.73 -8.33 15.84
CA ARG A 17 -7.74 -7.34 16.30
C ARG A 17 -6.49 -8.02 16.86
N ARG A 18 -6.65 -9.06 17.70
CA ARG A 18 -5.52 -9.83 18.24
C ARG A 18 -4.76 -10.57 17.14
N ALA A 19 -5.46 -11.25 16.25
CA ALA A 19 -4.85 -11.94 15.12
C ALA A 19 -4.03 -10.98 14.23
N PHE A 20 -4.57 -9.79 13.95
CA PHE A 20 -3.88 -8.74 13.21
C PHE A 20 -2.63 -8.25 13.95
N LEU A 21 -2.72 -7.98 15.26
CA LEU A 21 -1.57 -7.52 16.05
C LEU A 21 -0.49 -8.59 16.16
N ASP A 22 -0.86 -9.87 16.31
CA ASP A 22 0.11 -10.96 16.33
C ASP A 22 0.78 -11.13 14.97
N PHE A 23 0.03 -11.01 13.88
CA PHE A 23 0.57 -10.97 12.53
C PHE A 23 1.55 -9.78 12.36
N ASP A 24 1.13 -8.58 12.76
CA ASP A 24 1.96 -7.36 12.68
C ASP A 24 3.26 -7.53 13.46
N ARG A 25 3.21 -8.01 14.71
CA ARG A 25 4.41 -8.28 15.52
C ARG A 25 5.37 -9.27 14.86
N ARG A 26 4.86 -10.34 14.24
CA ARG A 26 5.70 -11.34 13.55
C ARG A 26 6.42 -10.77 12.33
N HIS A 27 5.92 -9.69 11.75
CA HIS A 27 6.49 -9.04 10.57
C HIS A 27 7.24 -7.74 10.92
N GLY A 28 7.83 -7.67 12.11
CA GLY A 28 8.61 -6.50 12.54
C GLY A 28 7.76 -5.32 13.00
N GLY A 29 6.46 -5.52 13.21
CA GLY A 29 5.54 -4.44 13.57
C GLY A 29 5.76 -3.85 14.96
N ALA A 30 6.54 -4.52 15.81
CA ALA A 30 6.93 -4.04 17.14
C ALA A 30 8.21 -3.17 17.11
N GLU A 31 8.86 -3.02 15.96
CA GLU A 31 10.01 -2.13 15.81
C GLU A 31 9.58 -0.66 15.81
N PRO A 32 10.41 0.26 16.34
CA PRO A 32 10.10 1.67 16.30
C PRO A 32 9.99 2.15 14.83
N PRO A 33 8.88 2.80 14.45
CA PRO A 33 8.67 3.22 13.08
C PRO A 33 9.70 4.28 12.66
N PRO A 34 10.14 4.30 11.39
CA PRO A 34 10.99 5.36 10.86
C PRO A 34 10.36 6.76 11.06
N LYS A 35 11.21 7.78 11.26
CA LYS A 35 10.76 9.18 11.46
C LYS A 35 9.81 9.66 10.37
N VAL A 36 10.05 9.27 9.12
CA VAL A 36 9.20 9.63 7.96
C VAL A 36 7.80 9.03 8.09
N GLN A 37 7.68 7.78 8.52
CA GLN A 37 6.39 7.12 8.73
C GLN A 37 5.59 7.78 9.86
N VAL A 38 6.27 8.17 10.95
CA VAL A 38 5.65 8.95 12.03
C VAL A 38 5.18 10.31 11.52
N PHE A 39 5.99 11.01 10.74
CA PHE A 39 5.64 12.30 10.17
C PHE A 39 4.41 12.22 9.26
N VAL A 40 4.39 11.24 8.35
CA VAL A 40 3.28 11.00 7.44
C VAL A 40 1.99 10.66 8.21
N ALA A 41 2.08 9.75 9.18
CA ALA A 41 0.93 9.34 10.00
C ALA A 41 0.34 10.49 10.85
N ARG A 42 1.15 11.50 11.20
CA ARG A 42 0.69 12.72 11.89
C ARG A 42 -0.15 13.64 11.01
N HIS A 43 0.05 13.58 9.68
CA HIS A 43 -0.61 14.48 8.72
C HIS A 43 -1.46 13.68 7.71
N PRO A 44 -2.49 12.94 8.16
CA PRO A 44 -3.25 12.04 7.28
C PRO A 44 -4.00 12.79 6.17
N VAL A 45 -4.52 13.99 6.48
CA VAL A 45 -5.25 14.81 5.49
C VAL A 45 -4.27 15.39 4.47
N GLY A 46 -3.18 16.02 4.93
CA GLY A 46 -2.16 16.59 4.04
C GLY A 46 -1.52 15.54 3.14
N THR A 47 -1.20 14.36 3.68
CA THR A 47 -0.63 13.27 2.89
C THR A 47 -1.67 12.70 1.90
N GLY A 48 -2.90 12.45 2.36
CA GLY A 48 -3.96 11.98 1.46
C GLY A 48 -4.24 12.94 0.31
N LEU A 49 -4.33 14.25 0.58
CA LEU A 49 -4.49 15.27 -0.44
C LEU A 49 -3.31 15.31 -1.41
N LEU A 50 -2.07 15.30 -0.90
CA LEU A 50 -0.88 15.35 -1.74
C LEU A 50 -0.85 14.18 -2.74
N PHE A 51 -1.05 12.96 -2.25
CA PHE A 51 -1.06 11.77 -3.12
C PHE A 51 -2.26 11.76 -4.06
N GLY A 52 -3.45 12.10 -3.56
CA GLY A 52 -4.67 12.08 -4.36
C GLY A 52 -4.66 13.12 -5.49
N VAL A 53 -4.22 14.34 -5.21
CA VAL A 53 -4.09 15.41 -6.21
C VAL A 53 -3.02 15.07 -7.23
N THR A 54 -1.83 14.66 -6.77
CA THR A 54 -0.73 14.29 -7.69
C THR A 54 -1.15 13.17 -8.63
N PHE A 55 -1.83 12.15 -8.11
CA PHE A 55 -2.31 11.03 -8.91
C PHE A 55 -3.47 11.42 -9.84
N GLY A 56 -4.44 12.20 -9.36
CA GLY A 56 -5.54 12.71 -10.19
C GLY A 56 -5.02 13.57 -11.35
N LEU A 57 -4.03 14.43 -11.11
CA LEU A 57 -3.37 15.22 -12.16
C LEU A 57 -2.62 14.34 -13.17
N LEU A 58 -1.95 13.28 -12.70
CA LEU A 58 -1.27 12.32 -13.58
C LEU A 58 -2.27 11.61 -14.48
N VAL A 59 -3.39 11.13 -13.93
CA VAL A 59 -4.46 10.50 -14.73
C VAL A 59 -5.06 11.50 -15.70
N ALA A 60 -5.39 12.71 -15.24
CA ALA A 60 -5.97 13.76 -16.09
C ALA A 60 -5.05 14.12 -17.26
N SER A 61 -3.74 14.21 -17.00
CA SER A 61 -2.74 14.44 -18.05
C SER A 61 -2.67 13.26 -19.04
N GLY A 62 -2.67 12.03 -18.54
CA GLY A 62 -2.60 10.82 -19.36
C GLY A 62 -3.80 10.62 -20.30
N VAL A 63 -4.99 11.08 -19.91
CA VAL A 63 -6.20 11.04 -20.74
C VAL A 63 -6.53 12.37 -21.42
N SER A 64 -5.65 13.37 -21.32
CA SER A 64 -5.87 14.73 -21.85
C SER A 64 -7.20 15.36 -21.41
N ALA A 65 -7.60 15.07 -20.17
CA ALA A 65 -8.90 15.41 -19.60
C ALA A 65 -9.16 16.91 -19.40
N PHE A 66 -8.15 17.77 -19.52
CA PHE A 66 -8.27 19.19 -19.18
C PHE A 66 -9.25 19.97 -20.08
N HIS A 67 -9.62 19.42 -21.24
CA HIS A 67 -10.54 20.06 -22.19
C HIS A 67 -11.95 19.46 -22.17
N ASP A 68 -12.16 18.35 -21.44
CA ASP A 68 -13.43 17.64 -21.37
C ASP A 68 -13.83 17.42 -19.91
N PRO A 69 -14.95 18.04 -19.44
CA PRO A 69 -15.38 17.93 -18.05
C PRO A 69 -15.72 16.50 -17.63
N VAL A 70 -16.15 15.64 -18.56
CA VAL A 70 -16.46 14.23 -18.27
C VAL A 70 -15.17 13.46 -17.99
N LEU A 71 -14.15 13.63 -18.85
CA LEU A 71 -12.85 13.01 -18.64
C LEU A 71 -12.15 13.56 -17.39
N LEU A 72 -12.35 14.84 -17.08
CA LEU A 72 -11.81 15.46 -15.86
C LEU A 72 -12.43 14.84 -14.61
N LEU A 73 -13.74 14.63 -14.59
CA LEU A 73 -14.42 13.93 -13.50
C LEU A 73 -13.93 12.48 -13.38
N GLN A 74 -13.80 11.77 -14.50
CA GLN A 74 -13.26 10.40 -14.52
C GLN A 74 -11.82 10.33 -13.99
N ALA A 75 -10.99 11.34 -14.24
CA ALA A 75 -9.64 11.44 -13.71
C ALA A 75 -9.60 11.86 -12.23
N ALA A 76 -10.57 12.64 -11.78
CA ALA A 76 -10.68 13.06 -10.38
C ALA A 76 -11.04 11.89 -9.45
N LEU A 77 -11.93 10.98 -9.88
CA LEU A 77 -12.36 9.81 -9.10
C LEU A 77 -11.19 8.93 -8.59
N PRO A 78 -10.24 8.46 -9.43
CA PRO A 78 -9.09 7.68 -8.96
C PRO A 78 -8.15 8.50 -8.08
N GLY A 79 -8.01 9.81 -8.33
CA GLY A 79 -7.28 10.74 -7.44
C GLY A 79 -7.89 10.80 -6.03
N VAL A 80 -9.20 11.03 -5.93
CA VAL A 80 -9.94 11.01 -4.66
C VAL A 80 -9.83 9.64 -3.99
N GLY A 81 -10.00 8.56 -4.76
CA GLY A 81 -9.89 7.19 -4.27
C GLY A 81 -8.53 6.91 -3.63
N LEU A 82 -7.43 7.26 -4.32
CA LEU A 82 -6.08 7.11 -3.78
C LEU A 82 -5.86 8.00 -2.54
N GLY A 83 -6.33 9.25 -2.58
CA GLY A 83 -6.18 10.15 -1.45
C GLY A 83 -6.90 9.65 -0.18
N LEU A 84 -8.11 9.12 -0.32
CA LEU A 84 -8.85 8.47 0.77
C LEU A 84 -8.16 7.21 1.27
N PHE A 85 -7.62 6.40 0.37
CA PHE A 85 -6.85 5.21 0.74
C PHE A 85 -5.62 5.58 1.57
N VAL A 86 -4.80 6.52 1.10
CA VAL A 86 -3.61 7.00 1.81
C VAL A 86 -3.98 7.61 3.16
N TRP A 87 -5.06 8.40 3.21
CA TRP A 87 -5.59 8.95 4.45
C TRP A 87 -5.96 7.84 5.46
N LEU A 88 -6.61 6.77 5.00
CA LEU A 88 -7.01 5.64 5.84
C LEU A 88 -5.79 4.89 6.37
N VAL A 89 -4.80 4.63 5.51
CA VAL A 89 -3.53 4.01 5.90
C VAL A 89 -2.84 4.84 6.99
N CYS A 90 -2.74 6.17 6.80
CA CYS A 90 -2.17 7.07 7.80
C CYS A 90 -2.93 7.01 9.13
N ARG A 91 -4.27 6.91 9.10
CA ARG A 91 -5.10 6.76 10.31
C ARG A 91 -4.86 5.43 11.02
N VAL A 92 -4.78 4.33 10.27
CA VAL A 92 -4.49 3.01 10.83
C VAL A 92 -3.09 3.00 11.44
N GLU A 93 -2.09 3.53 10.74
CA GLU A 93 -0.73 3.66 11.23
C GLU A 93 -0.65 4.51 12.49
N ARG A 94 -1.35 5.65 12.55
CA ARG A 94 -1.41 6.47 13.76
C ARG A 94 -2.03 5.72 14.94
N ARG A 95 -3.08 4.92 14.72
CA ARG A 95 -3.70 4.09 15.76
C ARG A 95 -2.76 2.98 16.22
N ARG A 96 -2.06 2.34 15.28
CA ARG A 96 -1.04 1.32 15.56
C ARG A 96 0.09 1.89 16.41
N GLN A 97 0.62 3.05 16.02
CA GLN A 97 1.64 3.77 16.77
C GLN A 97 1.17 4.13 18.19
N ALA A 98 -0.05 4.66 18.33
CA ALA A 98 -0.63 4.98 19.64
C ALA A 98 -0.84 3.73 20.52
N HIS A 99 -1.19 2.58 19.93
CA HIS A 99 -1.36 1.33 20.65
C HIS A 99 -0.03 0.84 21.24
N TYR A 100 1.03 0.77 20.42
CA TYR A 100 2.34 0.33 20.89
C TYR A 100 2.99 1.32 21.85
N ALA A 101 2.78 2.63 21.66
CA ALA A 101 3.25 3.65 22.59
C ALA A 101 2.62 3.51 23.99
N ARG A 102 1.32 3.16 24.06
CA ARG A 102 0.62 2.96 25.35
C ARG A 102 0.97 1.64 26.03
N ASN A 103 1.19 0.59 25.25
CA ASN A 103 1.39 -0.76 25.78
C ASN A 103 2.86 -1.15 25.96
N GLY A 104 3.79 -0.18 25.85
CA GLY A 104 5.24 -0.43 25.95
C GLY A 104 5.77 -1.39 24.89
N GLY A 105 5.05 -1.53 23.77
CA GLY A 105 5.31 -2.59 22.79
C GLY A 105 6.37 -2.25 21.75
N PHE A 106 6.89 -1.02 21.75
CA PHE A 106 8.09 -0.69 21.00
C PHE A 106 9.31 -1.21 21.75
N ARG A 107 10.02 -2.19 21.16
CA ARG A 107 11.28 -2.67 21.71
C ARG A 107 12.35 -1.60 21.49
N TRP A 108 12.75 -0.93 22.57
CA TRP A 108 13.84 0.06 22.59
C TRP A 108 15.20 -0.54 22.97
N ASP A 109 15.27 -1.87 23.17
CA ASP A 109 16.53 -2.57 23.47
C ASP A 109 17.60 -2.26 22.42
N PRO A 110 18.89 -2.17 22.82
CA PRO A 110 19.96 -1.77 21.92
C PRO A 110 19.92 -2.67 20.68
N PRO A 111 19.97 -2.06 19.48
CA PRO A 111 19.78 -2.80 18.25
C PRO A 111 20.81 -3.92 18.23
N GLN A 112 20.36 -5.18 18.22
CA GLN A 112 21.13 -6.16 17.47
C GLN A 112 21.37 -5.48 16.12
N PRO A 113 22.64 -5.35 15.67
CA PRO A 113 22.92 -4.69 14.39
C PRO A 113 21.94 -5.33 13.43
N PRO A 114 21.06 -4.53 12.79
CA PRO A 114 20.06 -5.10 11.92
C PRO A 114 20.86 -6.01 11.01
N VAL A 115 20.57 -7.31 11.01
CA VAL A 115 20.88 -8.10 9.84
C VAL A 115 20.24 -7.25 8.76
N ARG A 116 21.10 -6.60 7.97
CA ARG A 116 20.74 -5.54 7.04
C ARG A 116 20.06 -6.21 5.85
N ASP A 117 19.04 -7.00 6.13
CA ASP A 117 18.04 -7.42 5.19
C ASP A 117 17.30 -6.13 4.92
N GLY A 118 17.56 -5.54 3.76
CA GLY A 118 16.88 -4.35 3.25
C GLY A 118 15.40 -4.60 2.95
N THR A 119 14.74 -5.39 3.79
CA THR A 119 13.34 -5.78 3.71
C THR A 119 12.52 -4.66 4.31
N LEU A 120 11.79 -3.96 3.45
CA LEU A 120 10.81 -2.96 3.83
C LEU A 120 9.69 -3.63 4.65
N PRO A 121 9.00 -2.89 5.54
CA PRO A 121 7.82 -3.43 6.25
C PRO A 121 6.82 -4.02 5.26
N VAL A 122 6.23 -5.18 5.55
CA VAL A 122 5.37 -5.93 4.61
C VAL A 122 4.21 -5.10 4.06
N TRP A 123 3.58 -4.26 4.88
CA TRP A 123 2.50 -3.38 4.41
C TRP A 123 3.02 -2.31 3.44
N PHE A 124 4.25 -1.83 3.64
CA PHE A 124 4.92 -0.86 2.76
C PHE A 124 5.34 -1.54 1.46
N GLU A 125 5.80 -2.79 1.53
CA GLU A 125 6.06 -3.62 0.35
C GLU A 125 4.77 -3.89 -0.43
N GLY A 126 3.65 -4.13 0.25
CA GLY A 126 2.32 -4.24 -0.37
C GLY A 126 1.86 -2.94 -1.03
N LEU A 127 2.10 -1.80 -0.38
CA LEU A 127 1.75 -0.48 -0.93
C LEU A 127 2.61 -0.14 -2.15
N LEU A 128 3.90 -0.49 -2.11
CA LEU A 128 4.80 -0.39 -3.27
C LEU A 128 4.39 -1.34 -4.40
N TRP A 129 3.96 -2.56 -4.07
CA TRP A 129 3.42 -3.49 -5.05
C TRP A 129 2.20 -2.90 -5.77
N LEU A 130 1.29 -2.30 -5.01
CA LEU A 130 0.08 -1.70 -5.54
C LEU A 130 0.41 -0.45 -6.36
N SER A 131 1.39 0.36 -5.93
CA SER A 131 1.85 1.52 -6.70
C SER A 131 2.53 1.10 -8.00
N TYR A 132 3.42 0.10 -7.97
CA TYR A 132 4.03 -0.47 -9.18
C TYR A 132 2.96 -1.03 -10.11
N TRP A 133 1.98 -1.76 -9.58
CA TRP A 133 0.90 -2.33 -10.39
C TRP A 133 0.09 -1.26 -11.09
N THR A 134 -0.22 -0.17 -10.38
CA THR A 134 -0.95 0.96 -10.95
C THR A 134 -0.14 1.66 -12.04
N VAL A 135 1.17 1.89 -11.82
CA VAL A 135 2.07 2.51 -12.81
C VAL A 135 2.20 1.62 -14.06
N TYR A 136 2.47 0.33 -13.89
CA TYR A 136 2.58 -0.61 -15.00
C TYR A 136 1.27 -0.75 -15.78
N LEU A 137 0.14 -0.77 -15.07
CA LEU A 137 -1.17 -0.85 -15.70
C LEU A 137 -1.42 0.35 -16.61
N VAL A 138 -1.15 1.57 -16.13
CA VAL A 138 -1.29 2.81 -16.92
C VAL A 138 -0.32 2.82 -18.09
N LEU A 139 0.94 2.44 -17.88
CA LEU A 139 1.95 2.39 -18.95
C LEU A 139 1.58 1.39 -20.05
N ILE A 140 1.19 0.17 -19.67
CA ILE A 140 0.78 -0.87 -20.62
C ILE A 140 -0.48 -0.46 -21.36
N TRP A 141 -1.43 0.17 -20.66
CA TRP A 141 -2.63 0.67 -21.28
C TRP A 141 -2.32 1.76 -22.33
N LEU A 142 -1.49 2.75 -21.98
CA LEU A 142 -1.05 3.81 -22.90
C LEU A 142 -0.32 3.26 -24.12
N VAL A 143 0.62 2.33 -23.92
CA VAL A 143 1.34 1.66 -25.02
C VAL A 143 0.38 0.81 -25.86
N GLY A 144 -0.58 0.17 -25.21
CA GLY A 144 -1.61 -0.64 -25.84
C GLY A 144 -2.57 0.16 -26.74
N GLN A 145 -2.74 1.46 -26.50
CA GLN A 145 -3.52 2.33 -27.39
C GLN A 145 -2.87 2.52 -28.76
N LEU A 146 -1.56 2.29 -28.89
CA LEU A 146 -0.84 2.40 -30.17
C LEU A 146 -0.99 1.15 -31.05
N ARG A 147 -1.72 0.12 -30.60
CA ARG A 147 -1.95 -1.12 -31.35
C ARG A 147 -3.35 -1.18 -31.96
N SER A 148 -3.49 -1.96 -33.02
CA SER A 148 -4.78 -2.28 -33.64
C SER A 148 -5.03 -3.78 -33.57
N PRO A 149 -6.01 -4.26 -32.77
CA PRO A 149 -6.90 -3.51 -31.88
C PRO A 149 -6.19 -2.99 -30.61
N PRO A 150 -6.71 -1.90 -30.00
CA PRO A 150 -6.14 -1.35 -28.77
C PRO A 150 -6.38 -2.28 -27.58
N PHE A 151 -5.47 -2.26 -26.61
CA PHE A 151 -5.65 -3.05 -25.39
C PHE A 151 -6.79 -2.54 -24.53
N THR A 152 -7.57 -3.47 -24.00
CA THR A 152 -8.56 -3.17 -22.98
C THR A 152 -7.90 -2.94 -21.62
N TRP A 153 -8.60 -2.26 -20.72
CA TRP A 153 -8.15 -2.07 -19.33
C TRP A 153 -7.88 -3.40 -18.62
N VAL A 154 -8.72 -4.41 -18.87
CA VAL A 154 -8.57 -5.75 -18.29
C VAL A 154 -7.30 -6.42 -18.78
N GLN A 155 -7.01 -6.35 -20.09
CA GLN A 155 -5.77 -6.88 -20.64
C GLN A 155 -4.54 -6.18 -20.05
N SER A 156 -4.59 -4.86 -19.93
CA SER A 156 -3.50 -4.06 -19.36
C SER A 156 -3.24 -4.40 -17.88
N ALA A 157 -4.31 -4.62 -17.11
CA ALA A 157 -4.25 -5.06 -15.72
C ALA A 157 -3.63 -6.46 -15.57
N ILE A 158 -4.00 -7.39 -16.45
CA ILE A 158 -3.45 -8.75 -16.49
C ILE A 158 -1.95 -8.70 -16.80
N TYR A 159 -1.54 -7.95 -17.83
CA TYR A 159 -0.12 -7.81 -18.19
C TYR A 159 0.71 -7.13 -17.09
N ALA A 160 0.16 -6.09 -16.43
CA ALA A 160 0.81 -5.46 -15.29
C ALA A 160 1.00 -6.43 -14.13
N GLY A 161 -0.01 -7.26 -13.85
CA GLY A 161 0.09 -8.34 -12.87
C GLY A 161 1.21 -9.33 -13.19
N PHE A 162 1.29 -9.79 -14.44
CA PHE A 162 2.36 -10.70 -14.88
C PHE A 162 3.76 -10.10 -14.76
N LEU A 163 3.95 -8.82 -15.12
CA LEU A 163 5.26 -8.17 -14.99
C LEU A 163 5.72 -8.07 -13.54
N ILE A 164 4.80 -7.81 -12.61
CA ILE A 164 5.13 -7.68 -11.19
C ILE A 164 5.41 -9.05 -10.57
N ILE A 165 4.56 -10.04 -10.83
CA ILE A 165 4.80 -11.41 -10.36
C ILE A 165 6.10 -11.96 -10.94
N GLY A 166 6.36 -11.72 -12.23
CA GLY A 166 7.58 -12.14 -12.92
C GLY A 166 8.83 -11.48 -12.35
N SER A 167 8.83 -10.15 -12.18
CA SER A 167 9.96 -9.42 -11.60
C SER A 167 10.24 -9.84 -10.15
N TRP A 168 9.20 -10.12 -9.37
CA TRP A 168 9.34 -10.66 -8.03
C TRP A 168 9.88 -12.08 -8.00
N ALA A 169 9.39 -12.97 -8.88
CA ALA A 169 9.92 -14.33 -9.01
C ALA A 169 11.40 -14.34 -9.42
N VAL A 170 11.80 -13.44 -10.33
CA VAL A 170 13.21 -13.25 -10.72
C VAL A 170 14.04 -12.76 -9.53
N ARG A 171 13.52 -11.82 -8.73
CA ARG A 171 14.20 -11.36 -7.52
C ARG A 171 14.38 -12.51 -6.52
N LEU A 172 13.34 -13.30 -6.24
CA LEU A 172 13.41 -14.44 -5.32
C LEU A 172 14.38 -15.52 -5.79
N THR A 173 14.39 -15.84 -7.08
CA THR A 173 15.33 -16.84 -7.63
C THR A 173 16.77 -16.34 -7.54
N LYS A 174 17.02 -15.04 -7.77
CA LYS A 174 18.33 -14.42 -7.60
C LYS A 174 18.79 -14.43 -6.14
N GLU A 175 17.89 -14.14 -5.19
CA GLU A 175 18.17 -14.22 -3.75
C GLU A 175 18.47 -15.67 -3.31
N ARG A 176 17.69 -16.65 -3.78
CA ARG A 176 17.95 -18.08 -3.52
C ARG A 176 19.29 -18.55 -4.07
N ARG A 177 19.67 -18.14 -5.29
CA ARG A 177 20.99 -18.47 -5.88
C ARG A 177 22.12 -17.88 -5.05
N ARG A 178 22.00 -16.62 -4.60
CA ARG A 178 23.00 -15.98 -3.74
C ARG A 178 23.18 -16.68 -2.38
N ARG A 179 22.11 -17.25 -1.82
CA ARG A 179 22.16 -18.02 -0.56
C ARG A 179 22.76 -19.42 -0.72
N ARG A 180 22.73 -20.01 -1.92
CA ARG A 180 23.32 -21.34 -2.19
C ARG A 180 24.79 -21.29 -2.61
N GLY A 181 25.28 -20.12 -3.03
CA GLY A 181 26.69 -19.90 -3.42
C GLY A 181 27.57 -19.36 -2.28
N ARG A 182 27.03 -19.26 -1.07
CA ARG A 182 27.76 -19.05 0.18
C ARG A 182 27.62 -20.32 1.01
#